data_AF-A0A067NMD8-F1
#
_entry.id   AF-A0A067NMD8-F1
#
_cell.length_a   1.000
_cell.length_b   1.000
_cell.length_c   1.000
_cell.angle_alpha   90.00
_cell.angle_beta   90.00
_cell.angle_gamma   90.00
#
_symmetry.space_group_name_H-M   'P 1'
#
loop_
_entity.id
_entity.type
_entity.pdbx_description
1 polymer ?
#
loop_
_entity_poly.entity_id
_entity_poly.type
_entity_poly.pdbx_seq_one_letter_code
_entity_poly.pdbx_strand_id
1 'polypeptide(L)'
;MFCVSTSSIRIAARPALSFAGRYTTTRNVRIRPRATPGAFASDPLARDERLLKKLEDQLARVKDKVRREEEEEEKKARAAAEAFAHSSSTDSDAAVLANHNDYFWNQVLTKHDRRQLARVGITSLEDLYSVYSEAQKTIDRPPYPSLDTLDSRLQLAHTIYNSIPTKIGEVTRASQKNGVWW
;
A
#
# COMPACT_ATOMS: atom_id res chain seq x y z
N MET A 1 9.40 46.46 -10.69
CA MET A 1 10.62 47.21 -11.02
C MET A 1 11.65 46.92 -9.93
N PHE A 2 12.48 45.89 -10.12
CA PHE A 2 13.67 45.64 -9.29
C PHE A 2 14.76 45.13 -10.22
N CYS A 3 15.80 45.94 -10.38
CA CYS A 3 16.92 45.70 -11.29
C CYS A 3 17.89 44.68 -10.70
N VAL A 4 18.33 43.76 -11.56
CA VAL A 4 19.38 42.76 -11.30
C VAL A 4 20.74 43.44 -11.43
N SER A 5 21.57 43.32 -10.39
CA SER A 5 22.92 43.89 -10.36
C SER A 5 23.94 42.89 -10.92
N THR A 6 24.48 43.17 -12.10
CA THR A 6 25.65 42.50 -12.68
C THR A 6 26.92 43.24 -12.27
N SER A 7 27.79 42.62 -11.47
CA SER A 7 29.11 43.17 -11.17
C SER A 7 30.18 42.54 -12.06
N SER A 8 30.71 43.38 -12.94
CA SER A 8 31.71 43.08 -13.95
C SER A 8 33.13 43.20 -13.38
N ILE A 9 33.98 42.24 -13.73
CA ILE A 9 35.38 42.10 -13.34
C ILE A 9 36.22 43.21 -14.02
N ARG A 10 37.09 43.88 -13.25
CA ARG A 10 38.20 44.68 -13.80
C ARG A 10 39.51 44.26 -13.17
N ILE A 11 40.36 43.68 -14.02
CA ILE A 11 41.77 43.37 -13.79
C ILE A 11 42.57 44.66 -14.03
N ALA A 12 43.31 45.11 -13.02
CA ALA A 12 44.32 46.17 -13.17
C ALA A 12 45.70 45.54 -13.01
N ALA A 13 46.59 45.89 -13.94
CA ALA A 13 47.92 45.32 -14.09
C ALA A 13 49.02 46.31 -13.64
N ARG A 14 50.11 45.71 -13.11
CA ARG A 14 51.53 46.16 -13.08
C ARG A 14 51.94 47.21 -12.01
N PRO A 15 53.24 47.29 -11.61
CA PRO A 15 54.46 46.79 -12.29
C PRO A 15 55.50 46.05 -11.42
N ALA A 16 56.54 45.60 -12.12
CA ALA A 16 57.72 44.88 -11.67
C ALA A 16 58.64 45.69 -10.73
N LEU A 17 59.26 45.00 -9.78
CA LEU A 17 60.52 45.39 -9.15
C LEU A 17 61.46 44.18 -9.13
N SER A 18 62.47 44.27 -9.98
CA SER A 18 63.68 43.47 -9.94
C SER A 18 64.50 43.84 -8.70
N PHE A 19 64.83 42.86 -7.86
CA PHE A 19 65.95 43.00 -6.92
C PHE A 19 66.76 41.71 -6.89
N ALA A 20 68.00 41.83 -7.37
CA ALA A 20 69.01 40.80 -7.38
C ALA A 20 69.53 40.58 -5.95
N GLY A 21 69.52 39.32 -5.51
CA GLY A 21 70.15 38.93 -4.26
C GLY A 21 70.56 37.46 -4.32
N ARG A 22 71.78 37.21 -4.79
CA ARG A 22 72.41 35.89 -4.71
C ARG A 22 72.71 35.59 -3.24
N TYR A 23 72.10 34.55 -2.69
CA TYR A 23 72.62 33.86 -1.52
C TYR A 23 72.81 32.38 -1.89
N THR A 24 74.06 31.94 -1.85
CA THR A 24 74.44 30.54 -2.03
C THR A 24 73.91 29.72 -0.85
N THR A 25 72.86 28.93 -1.08
CA THR A 25 72.38 27.97 -0.09
C THR A 25 73.34 26.77 -0.08
N THR A 26 73.97 26.50 1.06
CA THR A 26 74.76 25.30 1.29
C THR A 26 73.80 24.11 1.38
N ARG A 27 73.84 23.24 0.35
CA ARG A 27 73.09 21.97 0.36
C ARG A 27 73.66 21.05 1.44
N ASN A 28 72.94 20.92 2.56
CA ASN A 28 73.13 19.81 3.49
C ASN A 28 72.65 18.51 2.80
N VAL A 29 73.59 17.75 2.24
CA VAL A 29 73.35 16.39 1.77
C VAL A 29 73.19 15.50 3.00
N ARG A 30 71.93 15.26 3.39
CA ARG A 30 71.59 14.27 4.40
C ARG A 30 71.80 12.89 3.79
N ILE A 31 72.93 12.25 4.10
CA ILE A 31 73.18 10.84 3.77
C ILE A 31 72.10 10.02 4.47
N ARG A 32 71.15 9.47 3.72
CA ARG A 32 70.15 8.54 4.26
C ARG A 32 70.89 7.24 4.62
N PRO A 33 70.75 6.71 5.85
CA PRO A 33 71.28 5.40 6.16
C PRO A 33 70.62 4.37 5.23
N ARG A 34 71.47 3.57 4.59
CA ARG A 34 71.10 2.43 3.76
C ARG A 34 70.16 1.52 4.55
N ALA A 35 68.95 1.31 4.06
CA ALA A 35 67.98 0.41 4.68
C ALA A 35 68.59 -1.00 4.81
N THR A 36 68.61 -1.51 6.03
CA THR A 36 69.01 -2.88 6.36
C THR A 36 68.04 -3.85 5.67
N PRO A 37 68.52 -4.84 4.89
CA PRO A 37 67.63 -5.85 4.33
C PRO A 37 67.11 -6.73 5.48
N GLY A 38 65.87 -6.49 5.90
CA GLY A 38 65.22 -7.18 7.02
C GLY A 38 64.21 -6.33 7.81
N ALA A 39 64.23 -4.99 7.66
CA ALA A 39 63.38 -4.09 8.44
C ALA A 39 61.87 -4.07 8.07
N PHE A 40 61.42 -4.99 7.20
CA PHE A 40 60.02 -5.10 6.76
C PHE A 40 59.31 -6.38 7.24
N ALA A 41 59.96 -7.20 8.07
CA ALA A 41 59.26 -8.27 8.77
C ALA A 41 58.49 -7.66 9.96
N SER A 42 57.34 -7.03 9.66
CA SER A 42 56.30 -6.87 10.69
C SER A 42 56.00 -8.24 11.27
N ASP A 43 56.08 -8.37 12.60
CA ASP A 43 55.77 -9.62 13.32
C ASP A 43 54.44 -10.18 12.80
N PRO A 44 54.42 -11.38 12.18
CA PRO A 44 53.21 -11.92 11.57
C PRO A 44 52.06 -12.04 12.58
N LEU A 45 52.36 -12.31 13.85
CA LEU A 45 51.35 -12.39 14.91
C LEU A 45 50.68 -11.04 15.17
N ALA A 46 51.44 -9.95 15.23
CA ALA A 46 50.90 -8.60 15.42
C ALA A 46 50.06 -8.13 14.21
N ARG A 47 50.33 -8.66 13.02
CA ARG A 47 49.50 -8.42 11.83
C ARG A 47 48.18 -9.17 11.92
N ASP A 48 48.22 -10.43 12.35
CA ASP A 48 47.05 -11.28 12.49
C ASP A 48 46.13 -10.79 13.62
N GLU A 49 46.68 -10.33 14.74
CA GLU A 49 45.91 -9.69 15.83
C GLU A 49 45.14 -8.44 15.36
N ARG A 50 45.77 -7.61 14.52
CA ARG A 50 45.10 -6.43 13.95
C ARG A 50 43.99 -6.81 12.98
N LEU A 51 44.15 -7.93 12.28
CA LEU A 51 43.12 -8.44 11.37
C LEU A 51 41.95 -9.03 12.17
N LEU A 52 42.24 -9.83 13.20
CA LEU A 52 41.24 -10.37 14.11
C LEU A 52 40.41 -9.26 14.74
N LYS A 53 41.06 -8.23 15.29
CA LYS A 53 40.36 -7.08 15.90
C LYS A 53 39.44 -6.35 14.91
N LYS A 54 39.87 -6.21 13.65
CA LYS A 54 39.01 -5.62 12.60
C LYS A 54 37.79 -6.49 12.28
N LEU A 55 37.96 -7.82 12.26
CA LEU A 55 36.85 -8.75 12.01
C LEU A 55 35.86 -8.76 13.19
N GLU A 56 36.35 -8.69 14.42
CA GLU A 56 35.53 -8.54 15.62
C GLU A 56 34.72 -7.23 15.59
N ASP A 57 35.36 -6.12 15.25
CA ASP A 57 34.69 -4.82 15.08
C ASP A 57 33.63 -4.87 13.97
N GLN A 58 33.90 -5.58 12.87
CA GLN A 58 32.93 -5.78 11.79
C GLN A 58 31.73 -6.62 12.23
N LEU A 59 31.96 -7.70 12.97
CA LEU A 59 30.88 -8.53 13.52
C LEU A 59 30.03 -7.75 14.52
N ALA A 60 30.64 -6.95 15.39
CA ALA A 60 29.91 -6.09 16.32
C ALA A 60 29.00 -5.10 15.59
N ARG A 61 29.52 -4.43 14.54
CA ARG A 61 28.75 -3.49 13.72
C ARG A 61 27.57 -4.16 13.00
N VAL A 62 27.78 -5.35 12.45
CA VAL A 62 26.71 -6.10 11.76
C VAL A 62 25.65 -6.56 12.76
N LYS A 63 26.04 -7.08 13.93
CA LYS A 63 25.09 -7.48 14.98
C LYS A 63 24.23 -6.31 15.46
N ASP A 64 24.83 -5.14 15.70
CA ASP A 64 24.08 -3.95 16.09
C ASP A 64 23.17 -3.43 14.97
N LYS A 65 23.53 -3.66 13.70
CA LYS A 65 22.68 -3.30 12.56
C LYS A 65 21.46 -4.22 12.48
N VAL A 66 21.66 -5.53 12.56
CA VAL A 66 20.55 -6.51 12.55
C VAL A 66 19.58 -6.24 13.68
N ARG A 67 20.08 -6.00 14.91
CA ARG A 67 19.21 -5.69 16.06
C ARG A 67 18.34 -4.45 15.82
N ARG A 68 18.89 -3.41 15.19
CA ARG A 68 18.11 -2.20 14.88
C ARG A 68 17.05 -2.46 13.80
N GLU A 69 17.39 -3.22 12.77
CA GLU A 69 16.46 -3.56 11.69
C GLU A 69 15.31 -4.45 12.23
N GLU A 70 15.60 -5.43 13.09
CA GLU A 70 14.59 -6.25 13.77
C GLU A 70 13.64 -5.41 14.65
N GLU A 71 14.18 -4.50 15.47
CA GLU A 71 13.35 -3.60 16.30
C GLU A 71 12.46 -2.65 15.47
N GLU A 72 12.92 -2.21 14.29
CA GLU A 72 12.15 -1.38 13.37
C GLU A 72 11.05 -2.19 12.67
N GLU A 73 11.35 -3.43 12.27
CA GLU A 73 10.37 -4.35 11.69
C GLU A 73 9.26 -4.71 12.69
N GLU A 74 9.62 -4.99 13.96
CA GLU A 74 8.65 -5.24 15.01
C GLU A 74 7.73 -4.04 15.27
N LYS A 75 8.30 -2.82 15.33
CA LYS A 75 7.51 -1.59 15.47
C LYS A 75 6.57 -1.37 14.30
N LYS A 76 7.04 -1.63 13.07
CA LYS A 76 6.24 -1.51 11.86
C LYS A 76 5.12 -2.55 11.81
N ALA A 77 5.40 -3.79 12.20
CA ALA A 77 4.40 -4.86 12.28
C ALA A 77 3.32 -4.54 13.32
N ARG A 78 3.72 -4.03 14.50
CA ARG A 78 2.79 -3.59 15.53
C ARG A 78 1.93 -2.41 15.08
N ALA A 79 2.52 -1.40 14.46
CA ALA A 79 1.78 -0.26 13.92
C ALA A 79 0.81 -0.66 12.81
N ALA A 80 1.19 -1.63 11.95
CA ALA A 80 0.31 -2.17 10.92
C ALA A 80 -0.87 -2.97 11.51
N ALA A 81 -0.63 -3.74 12.57
CA ALA A 81 -1.68 -4.46 13.29
C ALA A 81 -2.65 -3.50 14.00
N GLU A 82 -2.14 -2.45 14.65
CA GLU A 82 -2.94 -1.40 15.29
C GLU A 82 -3.76 -0.60 14.25
N ALA A 83 -3.18 -0.29 13.08
CA ALA A 83 -3.90 0.36 11.97
C ALA A 83 -5.03 -0.52 11.41
N PHE A 84 -4.81 -1.83 11.27
CA PHE A 84 -5.84 -2.77 10.85
C PHE A 84 -6.98 -2.87 11.89
N ALA A 85 -6.65 -2.88 13.17
CA ALA A 85 -7.64 -2.90 14.25
C ALA A 85 -8.52 -1.63 14.27
N HIS A 86 -7.95 -0.45 14.01
CA HIS A 86 -8.70 0.81 13.96
C HIS A 86 -9.46 1.04 12.64
N SER A 87 -9.08 0.34 11.57
CA SER A 87 -9.79 0.34 10.28
C SER A 87 -11.02 -0.58 10.28
N SER A 88 -11.17 -1.45 11.28
CA SER A 88 -12.29 -2.39 11.41
C SER A 88 -13.57 -1.72 11.93
N SER A 89 -14.01 -0.61 11.33
CA SER A 89 -15.36 -0.07 11.57
C SER A 89 -16.36 -0.77 10.63
N THR A 90 -16.52 -2.08 10.78
CA THR A 90 -17.50 -2.86 9.99
C THR A 90 -18.94 -2.47 10.29
N ASP A 91 -19.20 -1.82 11.44
CA ASP A 91 -20.54 -1.45 11.87
C ASP A 91 -21.14 -0.30 11.05
N SER A 92 -20.32 0.66 10.59
CA SER A 92 -20.81 1.74 9.73
C SER A 92 -21.19 1.23 8.35
N ASP A 93 -20.36 0.36 7.78
CA ASP A 93 -20.56 -0.15 6.42
C ASP A 93 -21.75 -1.12 6.38
N ALA A 94 -21.91 -1.96 7.40
CA ALA A 94 -23.06 -2.85 7.55
C ALA A 94 -24.38 -2.06 7.71
N ALA A 95 -24.37 -0.97 8.50
CA ALA A 95 -25.56 -0.12 8.67
C ALA A 95 -25.93 0.62 7.38
N VAL A 96 -24.94 1.10 6.63
CA VAL A 96 -25.14 1.72 5.32
C VAL A 96 -25.74 0.70 4.35
N LEU A 97 -25.20 -0.53 4.28
CA LEU A 97 -25.73 -1.60 3.43
C LEU A 97 -27.17 -1.99 3.79
N ALA A 98 -27.49 -2.11 5.08
CA ALA A 98 -28.85 -2.40 5.53
C ALA A 98 -29.85 -1.33 5.07
N ASN A 99 -29.47 -0.06 5.14
CA ASN A 99 -30.31 1.05 4.69
C ASN A 99 -30.52 1.03 3.16
N HIS A 100 -29.48 0.69 2.39
CA HIS A 100 -29.62 0.51 0.93
C HIS A 100 -30.52 -0.67 0.57
N ASN A 101 -30.41 -1.78 1.31
CA ASN A 101 -31.26 -2.96 1.13
C ASN A 101 -32.73 -2.64 1.42
N ASP A 102 -33.02 -1.90 2.49
CA ASP A 102 -34.37 -1.48 2.83
C ASP A 102 -34.94 -0.51 1.79
N TYR A 103 -34.15 0.45 1.32
CA TYR A 103 -34.55 1.35 0.24
C TYR A 103 -34.88 0.56 -1.02
N PHE A 104 -33.98 -0.34 -1.44
CA PHE A 104 -34.18 -1.20 -2.60
C PHE A 104 -35.44 -2.04 -2.48
N TRP A 105 -35.62 -2.71 -1.33
CA TRP A 105 -36.78 -3.56 -1.06
C TRP A 105 -38.10 -2.79 -1.15
N ASN A 106 -38.10 -1.52 -0.71
CA ASN A 106 -39.29 -0.69 -0.73
C ASN A 106 -39.59 -0.07 -2.10
N GLN A 107 -38.56 0.30 -2.86
CA GLN A 107 -38.70 1.07 -4.10
C GLN A 107 -38.74 0.22 -5.36
N VAL A 108 -37.91 -0.83 -5.43
CA VAL A 108 -37.80 -1.67 -6.64
C VAL A 108 -38.88 -2.74 -6.67
N LEU A 109 -39.23 -3.31 -5.51
CA LEU A 109 -40.29 -4.29 -5.42
C LEU A 109 -41.63 -3.63 -5.12
N THR A 110 -42.63 -3.97 -5.93
CA THR A 110 -43.98 -3.46 -5.71
C THR A 110 -44.55 -4.00 -4.40
N LYS A 111 -45.55 -3.30 -3.83
CA LYS A 111 -46.29 -3.80 -2.66
C LYS A 111 -46.96 -5.15 -2.92
N HIS A 112 -47.24 -5.49 -4.17
CA HIS A 112 -47.80 -6.78 -4.53
C HIS A 112 -46.74 -7.89 -4.42
N ASP A 113 -45.57 -7.69 -5.03
CA ASP A 113 -44.45 -8.63 -5.00
C ASP A 113 -44.03 -8.96 -3.56
N ARG A 114 -43.92 -7.93 -2.71
CA ARG A 114 -43.58 -8.10 -1.29
C ARG A 114 -44.61 -8.92 -0.53
N ARG A 115 -45.90 -8.77 -0.85
CA ARG A 115 -46.96 -9.60 -0.24
C ARG A 115 -46.89 -11.04 -0.71
N GLN A 116 -46.55 -11.27 -1.98
CA GLN A 116 -46.34 -12.62 -2.51
C GLN A 116 -45.14 -13.30 -1.84
N LEU A 117 -44.03 -12.58 -1.70
CA LEU A 117 -42.84 -13.07 -1.01
C LEU A 117 -43.10 -13.36 0.47
N ALA A 118 -43.82 -12.48 1.17
CA ALA A 118 -44.18 -12.66 2.57
C ALA A 118 -45.06 -13.91 2.79
N ARG A 119 -45.94 -14.27 1.84
CA ARG A 119 -46.74 -15.50 1.92
C ARG A 119 -45.89 -16.76 1.94
N VAL A 120 -44.72 -16.72 1.33
CA VAL A 120 -43.78 -17.85 1.28
C VAL A 120 -42.62 -17.69 2.27
N GLY A 121 -42.76 -16.76 3.22
CA GLY A 121 -41.79 -16.54 4.30
C GLY A 121 -40.53 -15.78 3.90
N ILE A 122 -40.53 -15.08 2.76
CA ILE A 122 -39.41 -14.25 2.33
C ILE A 122 -39.71 -12.79 2.72
N THR A 123 -39.01 -12.29 3.73
CA THR A 123 -39.29 -10.97 4.33
C THR A 123 -38.23 -9.93 4.02
N SER A 124 -37.02 -10.34 3.68
CA SER A 124 -35.90 -9.46 3.39
C SER A 124 -35.28 -9.72 2.02
N LEU A 125 -34.47 -8.75 1.55
CA LEU A 125 -33.69 -8.90 0.32
C LEU A 125 -32.66 -10.03 0.42
N GLU A 126 -32.05 -10.20 1.59
CA GLU A 126 -31.09 -11.27 1.86
C GLU A 126 -31.76 -12.65 1.77
N ASP A 127 -32.97 -12.79 2.34
CA ASP A 127 -33.77 -14.01 2.22
C ASP A 127 -34.11 -14.30 0.75
N LEU A 128 -34.46 -13.28 -0.03
CA LEU A 128 -34.77 -13.42 -1.44
C LEU A 128 -33.55 -13.92 -2.22
N TYR A 129 -32.36 -13.35 -1.96
CA TYR A 129 -31.12 -13.78 -2.61
C TYR A 129 -30.72 -15.19 -2.20
N SER A 130 -30.84 -15.53 -0.92
CA SER A 130 -30.57 -16.87 -0.39
C SER A 130 -31.40 -17.93 -1.11
N VAL A 131 -32.72 -17.75 -1.15
CA VAL A 131 -33.67 -18.67 -1.80
C VAL A 131 -33.45 -18.73 -3.30
N TYR A 132 -33.15 -17.59 -3.95
CA TYR A 132 -32.79 -17.55 -5.36
C TYR A 132 -31.54 -18.38 -5.64
N SER A 133 -30.49 -18.23 -4.82
CA SER A 133 -29.23 -18.96 -4.99
C SER A 133 -29.43 -20.47 -4.79
N GLU A 134 -30.33 -20.86 -3.89
CA GLU A 134 -30.73 -22.24 -3.69
C GLU A 134 -31.46 -22.78 -4.93
N ALA A 135 -32.42 -22.02 -5.46
CA ALA A 135 -33.14 -22.37 -6.68
C ALA A 135 -32.16 -22.59 -7.85
N GLN A 136 -31.22 -21.67 -8.04
CA GLN A 136 -30.20 -21.78 -9.08
C GLN A 136 -29.33 -23.02 -8.90
N LYS A 137 -28.88 -23.30 -7.67
CA LYS A 137 -28.12 -24.53 -7.36
C LYS A 137 -28.92 -25.80 -7.66
N THR A 138 -30.23 -25.80 -7.42
CA THR A 138 -31.07 -26.97 -7.73
C THR A 138 -31.26 -27.18 -9.23
N ILE A 139 -31.38 -26.09 -10.00
CA ILE A 139 -31.48 -26.14 -11.46
C ILE A 139 -30.16 -26.59 -12.08
N ASP A 140 -29.03 -26.09 -11.57
CA ASP A 140 -27.69 -26.37 -12.11
C ASP A 140 -27.16 -27.77 -11.71
N ARG A 141 -27.85 -28.46 -10.79
CA ARG A 141 -27.49 -29.81 -10.37
C ARG A 141 -28.31 -30.85 -11.14
N PRO A 142 -27.69 -31.95 -11.60
CA PRO A 142 -28.43 -33.11 -12.08
C PRO A 142 -29.46 -33.54 -11.02
N PRO A 143 -30.74 -33.78 -11.36
CA PRO A 143 -31.28 -34.11 -12.68
C PRO A 143 -31.72 -32.93 -13.58
N TYR A 144 -31.27 -31.70 -13.33
CA TYR A 144 -31.65 -30.48 -14.07
C TYR A 144 -33.18 -30.27 -14.12
N PRO A 145 -33.85 -30.19 -12.96
CA PRO A 145 -35.28 -29.97 -12.90
C PRO A 145 -35.65 -28.64 -13.57
N SER A 146 -36.77 -28.62 -14.29
CA SER A 146 -37.34 -27.38 -14.83
C SER A 146 -37.92 -26.51 -13.71
N LEU A 147 -37.94 -25.20 -13.89
CA LEU A 147 -38.44 -24.23 -12.90
C LEU A 147 -39.80 -24.63 -12.32
N ASP A 148 -40.73 -25.06 -13.16
CA ASP A 148 -42.11 -25.41 -12.76
C ASP A 148 -42.21 -26.62 -11.83
N THR A 149 -41.14 -27.43 -11.71
CA THR A 149 -41.08 -28.59 -10.82
C THR A 149 -40.51 -28.29 -9.45
N LEU A 150 -39.89 -27.11 -9.27
CA LEU A 150 -39.32 -26.70 -7.99
C LEU A 150 -40.41 -26.34 -6.98
N ASP A 151 -40.03 -26.18 -5.71
CA ASP A 151 -40.94 -25.62 -4.72
C ASP A 151 -41.41 -24.22 -5.14
N SER A 152 -42.68 -23.93 -4.88
CA SER A 152 -43.35 -22.64 -5.09
C SER A 152 -42.53 -21.45 -4.56
N ARG A 153 -41.82 -21.65 -3.44
CA ARG A 153 -40.88 -20.67 -2.85
C ARG A 153 -39.72 -20.34 -3.77
N LEU A 154 -39.07 -21.37 -4.28
CA LEU A 154 -37.90 -21.26 -5.17
C LEU A 154 -38.30 -20.67 -6.52
N GLN A 155 -39.43 -21.10 -7.06
CA GLN A 155 -40.01 -20.57 -8.30
C GLN A 155 -40.27 -19.06 -8.19
N LEU A 156 -40.95 -18.66 -7.12
CA LEU A 156 -41.35 -17.27 -6.93
C LEU A 156 -40.14 -16.36 -6.68
N ALA A 157 -39.16 -16.83 -5.91
CA ALA A 157 -37.90 -16.12 -5.75
C ALA A 157 -37.16 -15.96 -7.09
N HIS A 158 -37.08 -17.03 -7.88
CA HIS A 158 -36.41 -17.01 -9.19
C HIS A 158 -37.07 -16.06 -10.20
N THR A 159 -38.40 -16.08 -10.28
CA THR A 159 -39.16 -15.21 -11.18
C THR A 159 -39.03 -13.73 -10.78
N ILE A 160 -39.18 -13.42 -9.48
CA ILE A 160 -39.08 -12.04 -9.01
C ILE A 160 -37.65 -11.52 -9.15
N TYR A 161 -36.64 -12.31 -8.79
CA TYR A 161 -35.23 -11.90 -8.89
C TYR A 161 -34.84 -11.57 -10.33
N ASN A 162 -35.23 -12.40 -11.30
CA ASN A 162 -34.96 -12.12 -12.72
C ASN A 162 -35.75 -10.93 -13.28
N SER A 163 -36.85 -10.52 -12.64
CA SER A 163 -37.60 -9.30 -12.98
C SER A 163 -37.00 -8.02 -12.40
N ILE A 164 -36.00 -8.10 -11.52
CA ILE A 164 -35.41 -6.93 -10.87
C ILE A 164 -34.77 -5.95 -11.87
N PRO A 165 -33.95 -6.38 -12.86
CA PRO A 165 -33.30 -5.46 -13.78
C PRO A 165 -34.29 -4.60 -14.57
N THR A 166 -35.42 -5.19 -14.98
CA THR A 166 -36.47 -4.46 -15.71
C THR A 166 -37.18 -3.45 -14.79
N LYS A 167 -37.48 -3.84 -13.55
CA LYS A 167 -38.09 -2.96 -12.53
C LYS A 167 -37.20 -1.78 -12.15
N ILE A 168 -35.88 -1.98 -12.01
CA ILE A 168 -34.93 -0.87 -11.80
C ILE A 168 -34.99 0.10 -12.99
N GLY A 169 -35.05 -0.42 -14.21
CA GLY A 169 -35.21 0.40 -15.43
C GLY A 169 -36.51 1.19 -15.45
N GLU A 170 -37.60 0.68 -14.87
CA GLU A 170 -38.87 1.38 -14.75
C GLU A 170 -38.84 2.46 -13.67
N VAL A 171 -38.27 2.16 -12.50
CA VAL A 171 -38.12 3.12 -11.39
C VAL A 171 -37.22 4.28 -11.78
N THR A 172 -36.10 4.00 -12.45
CA THR A 172 -35.19 5.05 -12.95
C THR A 172 -35.86 5.94 -13.99
N ARG A 173 -36.59 5.35 -14.95
CA ARG A 173 -37.40 6.11 -15.93
C ARG A 173 -38.51 6.92 -15.25
N ALA A 174 -39.15 6.40 -14.21
CA ALA A 174 -40.15 7.13 -13.43
C ALA A 174 -39.54 8.30 -12.65
N SER A 175 -38.36 8.10 -12.05
CA SER A 175 -37.61 9.15 -11.34
C SER A 175 -37.20 10.28 -12.29
N GLN A 176 -36.71 9.94 -13.49
CA GLN A 176 -36.36 10.92 -14.53
C GLN A 176 -37.58 11.75 -14.96
N LYS A 177 -38.75 11.14 -15.12
CA LYS A 177 -40.00 11.86 -15.46
C LYS A 177 -40.46 12.80 -14.35
N ASN A 178 -40.21 12.43 -13.10
CA ASN A 178 -40.62 13.21 -11.93
C ASN A 178 -39.57 14.29 -11.54
N GLY A 179 -38.48 14.43 -12.28
CA GLY A 179 -37.47 15.47 -12.06
C GLY A 179 -36.62 15.29 -10.81
N VAL A 180 -36.67 14.13 -10.15
CA VAL A 180 -35.87 13.85 -8.95
C VAL A 180 -34.60 13.12 -9.39
N TRP A 181 -33.50 13.86 -9.41
CA TRP A 181 -32.15 13.36 -9.66
C TRP A 181 -31.46 13.18 -8.31
N TRP A 182 -30.93 11.98 -8.06
CA TRP A 182 -30.09 11.65 -6.91
C TRP A 182 -28.67 11.38 -7.42
#